data_AF-A0A959GYQ3-F1
#
_entry.id   AF-A0A959GYQ3-F1
#
_cell.length_a   1.000
_cell.length_b   1.000
_cell.length_c   1.000
_cell.angle_alpha   90.00
_cell.angle_beta   90.00
_cell.angle_gamma   90.00
#
_symmetry.space_group_name_H-M   'P 1'
#
loop_
_entity.id
_entity.type
_entity.pdbx_description
1 polymer ?
#
loop_
_entity_poly.entity_id
_entity_poly.type
_entity_poly.pdbx_seq_one_letter_code
_entity_poly.pdbx_strand_id
1 'polypeptide(L)'
;TVKAWDYPALCQAYQDGIGAMRKTHRPAVFHIQEVTQQLGHSTSGDHRRYKSPERLAFEEAYDCNRRMADWIVASGIAAADEVETIQAEAKQEAGEAARRAYRAYHDRVGG
;
A
#
# COMPACT_ATOMS: atom_id res chain seq x y z
N THR A 1 -7.92 -6.80 16.18
CA THR A 1 -8.34 -6.79 14.76
C THR A 1 -8.58 -5.37 14.35
N VAL A 2 -8.14 -4.96 13.15
CA VAL A 2 -8.27 -3.57 12.64
C VAL A 2 -8.58 -3.59 11.14
N LYS A 3 -9.23 -2.55 10.61
CA LYS A 3 -9.49 -2.40 9.17
C LYS A 3 -8.27 -1.83 8.44
N ALA A 4 -7.99 -2.34 7.25
CA ALA A 4 -6.80 -1.98 6.47
C ALA A 4 -6.76 -0.53 5.99
N TRP A 5 -7.93 0.11 5.86
CA TRP A 5 -8.07 1.48 5.39
C TRP A 5 -8.17 2.51 6.54
N ASP A 6 -8.22 2.06 7.80
CA ASP A 6 -8.27 2.91 9.00
C ASP A 6 -6.85 3.14 9.53
N TYR A 7 -6.13 4.06 8.89
CA TYR A 7 -4.75 4.39 9.22
C TYR A 7 -4.55 4.84 10.68
N PRO A 8 -5.41 5.71 11.27
CA PRO A 8 -5.32 6.02 12.70
C PRO A 8 -5.38 4.78 13.59
N ALA A 9 -6.35 3.89 13.37
CA ALA A 9 -6.49 2.68 14.19
C ALA A 9 -5.34 1.69 13.97
N LEU A 10 -4.80 1.60 12.75
CA LEU A 10 -3.62 0.80 12.44
C LEU A 10 -2.40 1.30 13.20
N CYS A 11 -2.11 2.61 13.12
CA CYS A 11 -1.01 3.22 13.85
C CYS A 11 -1.13 2.98 15.35
N GLN A 12 -2.32 3.20 15.93
CA GLN A 12 -2.57 2.97 17.35
C GLN A 12 -2.35 1.50 17.74
N ALA A 13 -2.96 0.56 17.00
CA ALA A 13 -2.83 -0.86 17.28
C ALA A 13 -1.38 -1.34 17.22
N TYR A 14 -0.61 -0.88 16.23
CA TYR A 14 0.80 -1.22 16.12
C TYR A 14 1.61 -0.61 17.26
N GLN A 15 1.41 0.66 17.60
CA GLN A 15 2.12 1.32 18.71
C GLN A 15 1.87 0.59 20.04
N ASP A 16 0.62 0.34 20.38
CA ASP A 16 0.24 -0.32 21.64
C ASP A 16 0.75 -1.76 21.70
N GLY A 17 0.51 -2.52 20.62
CA GLY A 17 0.91 -3.92 20.56
C GLY A 17 2.42 -4.08 20.60
N ILE A 18 3.18 -3.28 19.84
CA ILE A 18 4.65 -3.30 19.88
C ILE A 18 5.15 -2.87 21.27
N GLY A 19 4.55 -1.84 21.87
CA GLY A 19 4.87 -1.41 23.22
C GLY A 19 4.69 -2.52 24.27
N ALA A 20 3.59 -3.27 24.18
CA ALA A 20 3.32 -4.41 25.05
C ALA A 20 4.32 -5.56 24.82
N MET A 21 4.62 -5.91 23.56
CA MET A 21 5.59 -6.97 23.23
C MET A 21 6.99 -6.62 23.76
N ARG A 22 7.44 -5.37 23.65
CA ARG A 22 8.75 -4.93 24.16
C ARG A 22 8.87 -5.02 25.68
N LYS A 23 7.78 -4.81 26.41
CA LYS A 23 7.76 -4.89 27.89
C LYS A 23 7.63 -6.33 28.39
N THR A 24 6.82 -7.14 27.70
CA THR A 24 6.42 -8.46 28.18
C THR A 24 7.18 -9.61 27.53
N HIS A 25 7.87 -9.36 26.42
CA HIS A 25 8.51 -10.36 25.56
C HIS A 25 7.56 -11.46 25.07
N ARG A 26 6.25 -11.20 25.06
CA ARG A 26 5.22 -12.11 24.54
C ARG A 26 4.86 -11.72 23.12
N PRO A 27 4.74 -12.67 22.17
CA PRO A 27 4.34 -12.36 20.80
C PRO A 27 2.86 -11.94 20.72
N ALA A 28 2.54 -11.13 19.71
CA ALA A 28 1.18 -10.72 19.39
C ALA A 28 0.85 -11.02 17.92
N VAL A 29 -0.44 -11.20 17.62
CA VAL A 29 -0.96 -11.38 16.25
C VAL A 29 -1.90 -10.24 15.92
N PHE A 30 -1.64 -9.55 14.81
CA PHE A 30 -2.51 -8.49 14.29
C PHE A 30 -3.32 -9.03 13.11
N HIS A 31 -4.63 -9.21 13.30
CA HIS A 31 -5.53 -9.52 12.21
C HIS A 31 -6.00 -8.22 11.54
N ILE A 32 -5.46 -7.94 10.36
CA ILE A 32 -5.87 -6.80 9.53
C ILE A 32 -6.91 -7.28 8.53
N GLN A 33 -8.08 -6.66 8.56
CA GLN A 33 -9.25 -7.04 7.77
C GLN A 33 -9.47 -6.06 6.63
N GLU A 34 -10.27 -6.47 5.65
CA GLU A 34 -10.70 -5.62 4.53
C GLU A 34 -9.53 -5.07 3.70
N VAL A 35 -8.41 -5.81 3.69
CA VAL A 35 -7.30 -5.53 2.78
C VAL A 35 -7.80 -5.69 1.34
N THR A 36 -7.46 -4.71 0.50
CA THR A 36 -7.79 -4.68 -0.92
C THR A 36 -6.68 -5.33 -1.74
N GLN A 37 -7.02 -6.00 -2.84
CA GLN A 37 -6.04 -6.59 -3.76
C GLN A 37 -6.43 -6.26 -5.20
N GLN A 38 -6.10 -5.08 -5.67
CA GLN A 38 -6.63 -4.53 -6.93
C GLN A 38 -6.24 -5.32 -8.18
N LEU A 39 -5.20 -6.14 -8.10
CA LEU A 39 -4.75 -7.00 -9.19
C LEU A 39 -5.07 -8.47 -8.91
N GLY A 40 -4.90 -9.31 -9.94
CA GLY A 40 -4.98 -10.77 -9.81
C GLY A 40 -4.02 -11.32 -8.75
N HIS A 41 -4.22 -12.58 -8.39
CA HIS A 41 -3.29 -13.31 -7.51
C HIS A 41 -1.83 -13.28 -8.03
N SER A 42 -1.66 -13.24 -9.35
CA SER A 42 -0.39 -13.13 -10.05
C SER A 42 -0.59 -12.47 -11.42
N THR A 43 0.49 -12.32 -12.18
CA THR A 43 0.49 -11.79 -13.54
C THR A 43 -0.36 -12.59 -14.54
N SER A 44 -0.66 -13.86 -14.25
CA SER A 44 -1.52 -14.71 -15.10
C SER A 44 -3.00 -14.71 -14.70
N GLY A 45 -3.36 -14.07 -13.57
CA GLY A 45 -4.70 -14.09 -13.03
C GLY A 45 -5.51 -12.83 -13.36
N ASP A 46 -6.76 -13.00 -13.81
CA ASP A 46 -7.73 -11.91 -13.92
C ASP A 46 -8.71 -11.96 -12.74
N HIS A 47 -8.57 -11.01 -11.83
CA HIS A 47 -9.38 -10.90 -10.62
C HIS A 47 -10.88 -10.69 -10.88
N ARG A 48 -11.23 -10.14 -12.05
CA ARG A 48 -12.63 -9.91 -12.44
C ARG A 48 -13.39 -11.21 -12.72
N ARG A 49 -12.68 -12.34 -12.86
CA ARG A 49 -13.29 -13.67 -13.07
C ARG A 49 -13.85 -14.29 -11.79
N TYR A 50 -13.37 -13.88 -10.62
CA TYR A 50 -13.72 -14.51 -9.34
C TYR A 50 -14.13 -13.54 -8.24
N LYS A 51 -13.93 -12.23 -8.42
CA LYS A 51 -14.46 -11.22 -7.49
C LYS A 51 -15.83 -10.77 -7.93
N SER A 52 -16.73 -10.62 -6.96
CA SER A 52 -18.06 -10.07 -7.23
C SER A 52 -17.98 -8.57 -7.57
N PRO A 53 -18.97 -8.01 -8.28
CA PRO A 53 -19.03 -6.58 -8.56
C PRO A 53 -18.93 -5.72 -7.29
N GLU A 54 -19.57 -6.14 -6.20
CA GLU A 54 -19.53 -5.44 -4.91
C GLU A 54 -18.12 -5.42 -4.32
N ARG A 55 -17.39 -6.54 -4.45
CA ARG A 55 -16.00 -6.62 -4.00
C ARG A 55 -15.08 -5.74 -4.84
N LEU A 56 -15.29 -5.68 -6.15
CA LEU A 56 -14.51 -4.81 -7.04
C LEU A 56 -14.75 -3.33 -6.69
N ALA A 57 -16.01 -2.92 -6.53
CA ALA A 57 -16.37 -1.56 -6.13
C ALA A 57 -15.80 -1.20 -4.75
N PHE A 58 -15.83 -2.14 -3.79
CA PHE A 58 -15.19 -1.96 -2.49
C PHE A 58 -13.68 -1.71 -2.63
N GLU A 59 -12.96 -2.52 -3.41
CA GLU A 59 -11.51 -2.38 -3.55
C GLU A 59 -11.08 -1.10 -4.27
N GLU A 60 -11.90 -0.60 -5.20
CA GLU A 60 -11.69 0.71 -5.83
C GLU A 60 -11.97 1.86 -4.87
N ALA A 61 -13.05 1.77 -4.10
CA ALA A 61 -13.43 2.77 -3.11
C ALA A 61 -12.43 2.84 -1.94
N TYR A 62 -11.81 1.72 -1.56
CA TYR A 62 -10.88 1.62 -0.44
C TYR A 62 -9.44 1.35 -0.88
N ASP A 63 -9.06 1.81 -2.08
CA ASP A 63 -7.66 1.88 -2.52
C ASP A 63 -6.78 2.47 -1.41
N CYS A 64 -5.73 1.74 -1.03
CA CYS A 64 -4.88 2.13 0.09
C CYS A 64 -4.14 3.44 -0.16
N ASN A 65 -3.67 3.72 -1.38
CA ASN A 65 -2.97 4.97 -1.68
C ASN A 65 -3.92 6.16 -1.58
N ARG A 66 -5.16 6.02 -2.08
CA ARG A 66 -6.20 7.06 -1.97
C ARG A 66 -6.59 7.30 -0.52
N ARG A 67 -6.89 6.24 0.24
CA ARG A 67 -7.28 6.36 1.65
C ARG A 67 -6.15 6.90 2.53
N MET A 68 -4.91 6.55 2.22
CA MET A 68 -3.74 7.10 2.90
C MET A 68 -3.57 8.60 2.58
N ALA A 69 -3.69 8.99 1.31
CA ALA A 69 -3.64 10.39 0.90
C ALA A 69 -4.74 11.22 1.58
N ASP A 70 -5.99 10.74 1.56
CA ASP A 70 -7.12 11.37 2.24
C ASP A 70 -6.82 11.56 3.73
N TRP A 71 -6.29 10.53 4.39
CA TRP A 71 -5.94 10.58 5.81
C TRP A 71 -4.81 11.58 6.10
N ILE A 72 -3.74 11.57 5.31
CA ILE A 72 -2.59 12.49 5.46
C ILE A 72 -3.06 13.94 5.38
N VAL A 73 -3.88 14.27 4.39
CA VAL A 73 -4.41 15.63 4.21
C VAL A 73 -5.37 15.99 5.35
N ALA A 74 -6.32 15.10 5.68
CA ALA A 74 -7.31 15.34 6.72
C ALA A 74 -6.69 15.49 8.13
N SER A 75 -5.54 14.85 8.37
CA SER A 75 -4.80 14.96 9.64
C SER A 75 -3.79 16.11 9.66
N GLY A 76 -3.64 16.85 8.56
CA GLY A 76 -2.68 17.95 8.45
C GLY A 76 -1.21 17.50 8.47
N ILE A 77 -0.93 16.24 8.13
CA ILE A 77 0.44 15.71 8.04
C ILE A 77 1.17 16.32 6.84
N ALA A 78 0.47 16.51 5.73
CA ALA A 78 0.95 17.20 4.54
C ALA A 78 -0.22 17.86 3.80
N ALA A 79 0.07 18.90 3.02
CA ALA A 79 -0.89 19.53 2.14
C ALA A 79 -1.15 18.67 0.88
N ALA A 80 -2.26 18.94 0.19
CA ALA A 80 -2.66 18.14 -0.97
C ALA A 80 -1.65 18.23 -2.12
N ASP A 81 -1.07 19.40 -2.35
CA ASP A 81 -0.02 19.65 -3.36
C ASP A 81 1.29 18.93 -3.02
N GLU A 82 1.65 18.83 -1.74
CA GLU A 82 2.78 18.02 -1.28
C GLU A 82 2.55 16.53 -1.56
N VAL A 83 1.35 16.02 -1.28
CA VAL A 83 0.98 14.63 -1.59
C VAL A 83 1.03 14.35 -3.09
N GLU A 84 0.51 15.26 -3.91
CA GLU A 84 0.58 15.15 -5.38
C GLU A 84 2.02 15.15 -5.89
N THR A 85 2.87 16.01 -5.31
CA THR A 85 4.30 16.07 -5.63
C THR A 85 4.98 14.75 -5.31
N ILE A 86 4.76 14.19 -4.12
CA ILE A 86 5.31 12.89 -3.70
C ILE A 86 4.87 11.78 -4.67
N GLN A 87 3.61 11.77 -5.09
CA GLN A 87 3.10 10.78 -6.05
C GLN A 87 3.77 10.91 -7.43
N ALA A 88 3.97 12.14 -7.91
CA ALA A 88 4.63 12.41 -9.18
C ALA A 88 6.10 11.97 -9.14
N GLU A 89 6.82 12.32 -8.07
CA GLU A 89 8.21 11.93 -7.85
C GLU A 89 8.36 10.41 -7.75
N ALA A 90 7.51 9.73 -6.98
CA ALA A 90 7.53 8.27 -6.86
C ALA A 90 7.32 7.57 -8.21
N LYS A 91 6.43 8.10 -9.05
CA LYS A 91 6.20 7.58 -10.41
C LYS A 91 7.41 7.80 -11.30
N GLN A 92 8.04 8.97 -11.23
CA GLN A 92 9.26 9.26 -11.97
C GLN A 92 10.40 8.31 -11.55
N GLU A 93 10.62 8.16 -10.24
CA GLU A 93 11.66 7.30 -9.68
C GLU A 93 11.48 5.84 -10.13
N ALA A 94 10.26 5.30 -10.02
CA ALA A 94 9.96 3.95 -10.47
C ALA A 94 10.23 3.77 -11.98
N GLY A 95 9.86 4.76 -12.79
CA GLY A 95 10.11 4.75 -14.24
C GLY A 95 11.60 4.81 -14.58
N GLU A 96 12.39 5.60 -13.86
CA GLU A 96 13.83 5.65 -14.03
C GLU A 96 14.52 4.36 -13.57
N ALA A 97 14.09 3.79 -12.45
CA ALA A 97 14.59 2.50 -11.96
C ALA A 97 14.35 1.38 -12.99
N ALA A 98 13.16 1.33 -13.58
CA ALA A 98 12.85 0.37 -14.65
C ALA A 98 13.77 0.55 -15.88
N ARG A 99 14.02 1.79 -16.31
CA ARG A 99 14.95 2.09 -17.42
C ARG A 99 16.38 1.68 -17.09
N ARG A 100 16.86 1.96 -15.87
CA ARG A 100 18.20 1.56 -15.41
C ARG A 100 18.35 0.04 -15.41
N ALA A 101 17.37 -0.68 -14.86
CA ALA A 101 17.37 -2.15 -14.82
C ALA A 101 17.38 -2.75 -16.24
N TYR A 102 16.58 -2.20 -17.15
CA TYR A 102 16.55 -2.65 -18.55
C TYR A 102 17.89 -2.45 -19.26
N ARG A 103 18.49 -1.25 -19.14
CA ARG A 103 19.81 -0.98 -19.74
C ARG A 103 20.88 -1.91 -19.18
N ALA A 104 20.94 -2.07 -17.85
CA ALA A 104 21.91 -2.95 -17.20
C ALA A 104 21.80 -4.41 -17.67
N TYR A 105 20.59 -4.90 -17.95
CA TYR A 105 20.40 -6.23 -18.53
C TYR A 105 20.96 -6.31 -19.96
N HIS A 106 20.61 -5.33 -20.82
CA HIS A 106 21.07 -5.32 -22.21
C HIS A 106 22.59 -5.14 -22.34
N ASP A 107 23.19 -4.29 -21.53
CA ASP A 107 24.65 -4.08 -21.52
C ASP A 107 25.40 -5.35 -21.09
N ARG A 108 24.78 -6.19 -20.24
CA ARG A 108 25.35 -7.45 -19.77
C ARG A 108 25.21 -8.61 -20.77
N VAL A 109 24.17 -8.62 -21.59
CA VAL A 109 23.84 -9.72 -22.52
C VAL A 109 24.31 -9.42 -23.95
N GLY A 110 24.51 -8.14 -24.29
CA GLY A 110 24.94 -7.67 -25.60
C GLY A 110 26.45 -7.43 -25.78
N GLY A 111 27.28 -7.77 -24.78
CA GLY A 111 28.74 -7.80 -24.88
C GLY A 111 29.25 -9.24 -24.88
#